data_AF-A0A8J5LRS5-F1
#
_entry.id   AF-A0A8J5LRS5-F1
#
_cell.length_a   1.000
_cell.length_b   1.000
_cell.length_c   1.000
_cell.angle_alpha   90.00
_cell.angle_beta   90.00
_cell.angle_gamma   90.00
#
_symmetry.space_group_name_H-M   'P 1'
#
loop_
_entity.id
_entity.type
_entity.pdbx_description
1 polymer ?
#
loop_
_entity_poly.entity_id
_entity_poly.type
_entity_poly.pdbx_seq_one_letter_code
_entity_poly.pdbx_strand_id
1 'polypeptide(L)'
;MPCSPVHQDLSSGDSSVQLVIDERKRKRMLSNRESARRSRMKKQQKLEDLVKEVAAIKSQNSKAEVQINVVTQHFEKVDAENATLRAQISELTERLRSTNSLLRIFQEVCGVSMDIPEMPETLTKPWQLPCSNLSCGIPVCPRWSASCLSCFLMPMCIPWRPETILKPCGLFSKHNSVRNHSSAD
;
A
#
# COMPACT_ATOMS: atom_id res chain seq x y z
N MET A 1 -30.15 -52.90 -22.21
CA MET A 1 -30.68 -53.11 -23.58
C MET A 1 -29.64 -52.59 -24.55
N PRO A 2 -29.02 -53.43 -25.42
CA PRO A 2 -28.13 -52.94 -26.46
C PRO A 2 -28.96 -52.51 -27.67
N CYS A 3 -28.78 -51.28 -28.13
CA CYS A 3 -29.37 -50.80 -29.37
C CYS A 3 -28.68 -51.51 -30.55
N SER A 4 -29.45 -52.33 -31.26
CA SER A 4 -29.00 -52.98 -32.51
C SER A 4 -28.79 -51.94 -33.63
N PRO A 5 -27.75 -52.07 -34.47
CA PRO A 5 -27.56 -51.19 -35.61
C PRO A 5 -28.59 -51.53 -36.70
N VAL A 6 -29.38 -50.55 -37.11
CA VAL A 6 -30.26 -50.65 -38.27
C VAL A 6 -29.38 -50.53 -39.53
N HIS A 7 -29.20 -51.64 -40.25
CA HIS A 7 -28.66 -51.61 -41.61
C HIS A 7 -29.78 -51.14 -42.55
N GLN A 8 -29.61 -49.95 -43.14
CA GLN A 8 -30.46 -49.46 -44.22
C GLN A 8 -29.78 -49.80 -45.55
N ASP A 9 -30.35 -50.77 -46.27
CA ASP A 9 -29.99 -51.04 -47.67
C ASP A 9 -30.51 -49.88 -48.53
N LEU A 10 -29.61 -49.17 -49.20
CA LEU A 10 -29.94 -48.03 -50.04
C LEU A 10 -29.48 -48.28 -51.50
N SER A 11 -30.49 -48.26 -52.37
CA SER A 11 -30.45 -48.34 -53.83
C SER A 11 -29.62 -47.21 -54.44
N SER A 12 -29.07 -47.41 -55.65
CA SER A 12 -28.03 -46.65 -56.41
C SER A 12 -28.05 -45.10 -56.42
N GLY A 13 -29.00 -44.42 -55.78
CA GLY A 13 -28.89 -43.01 -55.36
C GLY A 13 -28.12 -42.78 -54.05
N ASP A 14 -27.80 -43.84 -53.31
CA ASP A 14 -27.12 -43.84 -52.00
C ASP A 14 -25.66 -43.36 -52.04
N SER A 15 -24.93 -43.77 -53.08
CA SER A 15 -23.48 -43.51 -53.18
C SER A 15 -23.16 -42.01 -53.21
N SER A 16 -24.04 -41.19 -53.79
CA SER A 16 -23.87 -39.72 -53.83
C SER A 16 -24.11 -39.10 -52.45
N VAL A 17 -25.12 -39.56 -51.72
CA VAL A 17 -25.48 -39.07 -50.38
C VAL A 17 -24.39 -39.44 -49.37
N GLN A 18 -23.88 -40.67 -49.44
CA GLN A 18 -22.81 -41.15 -48.57
C GLN A 18 -21.50 -40.36 -48.76
N LEU A 19 -21.11 -40.05 -50.01
CA LEU A 19 -19.94 -39.21 -50.30
C LEU A 19 -20.08 -37.79 -49.72
N VAL A 20 -21.28 -37.20 -49.77
CA VAL A 20 -21.54 -35.88 -49.18
C VAL A 20 -21.45 -35.91 -47.65
N ILE A 21 -21.91 -37.00 -47.02
CA ILE A 21 -21.79 -37.21 -45.57
C ILE A 21 -20.33 -37.37 -45.15
N ASP A 22 -19.55 -38.16 -45.89
CA ASP A 22 -18.13 -38.39 -45.62
C ASP A 22 -17.30 -37.12 -45.81
N GLU A 23 -17.59 -36.33 -46.84
CA GLU A 23 -16.94 -35.03 -47.05
C GLU A 23 -17.29 -34.03 -45.94
N ARG A 24 -18.54 -34.03 -45.47
CA ARG A 24 -18.96 -33.22 -44.31
C ARG A 24 -18.23 -33.66 -43.04
N LYS A 25 -18.09 -34.96 -42.81
CA LYS A 25 -17.37 -35.53 -41.66
C LYS A 25 -15.89 -35.15 -41.71
N ARG A 26 -15.26 -35.26 -42.87
CA ARG A 26 -13.87 -34.83 -43.10
C ARG A 26 -13.68 -33.34 -42.80
N LYS A 27 -14.55 -32.48 -43.33
CA LYS A 27 -14.55 -31.03 -43.05
C LYS A 27 -14.72 -30.72 -41.56
N ARG A 28 -15.62 -31.42 -40.86
CA ARG A 28 -15.81 -31.27 -39.39
C ARG A 28 -14.57 -31.69 -38.60
N MET A 29 -13.90 -32.77 -38.99
CA MET A 29 -12.66 -33.19 -38.33
C MET A 29 -11.55 -32.15 -38.49
N LEU A 30 -11.38 -31.59 -39.68
CA LEU A 30 -10.39 -30.54 -39.93
C LEU A 30 -10.73 -29.26 -39.16
N SER A 31 -11.99 -28.82 -39.20
CA SER A 31 -12.46 -27.64 -38.48
C SER A 31 -12.33 -27.79 -36.96
N ASN A 32 -12.69 -28.95 -36.40
CA ASN A 32 -12.55 -29.23 -34.97
C ASN A 32 -11.08 -29.30 -34.54
N ARG A 33 -10.21 -29.91 -35.37
CA ARG A 33 -8.77 -29.94 -35.12
C ARG A 33 -8.21 -28.52 -35.05
N GLU A 34 -8.58 -27.67 -36.00
CA GLU A 34 -8.14 -26.28 -36.04
C GLU A 34 -8.72 -25.46 -34.88
N SER A 35 -10.00 -25.66 -34.51
CA SER A 35 -10.61 -24.96 -33.38
C SER A 35 -10.01 -25.39 -32.03
N ALA A 36 -9.70 -26.67 -31.86
CA ALA A 36 -8.99 -27.19 -30.69
C ALA A 36 -7.57 -26.60 -30.59
N ARG A 37 -6.85 -26.49 -31.72
CA ARG A 37 -5.54 -25.84 -31.78
C ARG A 37 -5.64 -24.37 -31.36
N ARG A 38 -6.56 -23.60 -31.95
CA ARG A 38 -6.79 -22.19 -31.61
C ARG A 38 -7.17 -22.00 -30.14
N SER A 39 -8.01 -22.87 -29.60
CA SER A 39 -8.39 -22.85 -28.18
C SER A 39 -7.18 -23.06 -27.27
N ARG A 40 -6.31 -24.03 -27.58
CA ARG A 40 -5.06 -24.25 -26.84
C ARG A 40 -4.13 -23.04 -26.92
N MET A 41 -3.92 -22.49 -28.13
CA MET A 41 -3.09 -21.31 -28.32
C MET A 41 -3.62 -20.09 -27.55
N LYS A 42 -4.94 -19.84 -27.56
CA LYS A 42 -5.55 -18.73 -26.81
C LYS A 42 -5.38 -18.89 -25.30
N LYS A 43 -5.52 -20.12 -24.77
CA LYS A 43 -5.28 -20.40 -23.35
C LYS A 43 -3.80 -20.19 -22.97
N GLN A 44 -2.88 -20.62 -23.84
CA GLN A 44 -1.44 -20.43 -23.66
C GLN A 44 -1.07 -18.94 -23.61
N GLN A 45 -1.56 -18.15 -24.58
CA GLN A 45 -1.35 -16.68 -24.58
C GLN A 45 -1.89 -16.03 -23.31
N LYS A 46 -3.11 -16.39 -22.88
CA LYS A 46 -3.67 -15.86 -21.63
C LYS A 46 -2.80 -16.19 -20.41
N LEU A 47 -2.23 -17.39 -20.36
CA LEU A 47 -1.33 -17.78 -19.28
C LEU A 47 -0.03 -16.95 -19.31
N GLU A 48 0.56 -16.77 -20.49
CA GLU A 48 1.76 -15.95 -20.67
C GLU A 48 1.52 -14.48 -20.28
N ASP A 49 0.38 -13.92 -20.66
CA ASP A 49 0.01 -12.55 -20.32
C ASP A 49 -0.17 -12.37 -18.81
N LEU A 50 -0.84 -13.33 -18.13
CA LEU A 50 -0.95 -13.33 -16.67
C LEU A 50 0.42 -13.45 -15.98
N VAL A 51 1.34 -14.27 -16.51
CA VAL A 51 2.70 -14.39 -15.97
C VAL A 51 3.46 -13.07 -16.10
N LYS A 52 3.35 -12.38 -17.24
CA LYS A 52 3.93 -11.05 -17.46
C LYS A 52 3.35 -10.02 -16.50
N GLU A 53 2.04 -10.03 -16.30
CA GLU A 53 1.36 -9.10 -15.38
C GLU A 53 1.84 -9.32 -13.94
N VAL A 54 1.91 -10.56 -13.46
CA VAL A 54 2.44 -10.88 -12.14
C VAL A 54 3.89 -10.42 -12.00
N ALA A 55 4.74 -10.63 -13.01
CA ALA A 55 6.12 -10.17 -12.99
C ALA A 55 6.22 -8.63 -12.94
N ALA A 56 5.38 -7.93 -13.70
CA ALA A 56 5.31 -6.48 -13.72
C ALA A 56 4.88 -5.92 -12.35
N ILE A 57 3.81 -6.47 -11.76
CA ILE A 57 3.33 -6.07 -10.42
C ILE A 57 4.40 -6.34 -9.36
N LYS A 58 5.08 -7.49 -9.41
CA LYS A 58 6.20 -7.77 -8.48
C LYS A 58 7.32 -6.75 -8.60
N SER A 59 7.68 -6.37 -9.83
CA SER A 59 8.69 -5.33 -10.06
C SER A 59 8.24 -3.96 -9.53
N GLN A 60 6.97 -3.59 -9.75
CA GLN A 60 6.40 -2.35 -9.23
C GLN A 60 6.37 -2.33 -7.70
N ASN A 61 5.97 -3.43 -7.05
CA ASN A 61 5.98 -3.55 -5.60
C ASN A 61 7.39 -3.40 -5.02
N SER A 62 8.40 -4.05 -5.63
CA SER A 62 9.79 -3.89 -5.20
C SER A 62 10.29 -2.44 -5.34
N LYS A 63 9.91 -1.74 -6.42
CA LYS A 63 10.24 -0.31 -6.58
C LYS A 63 9.55 0.55 -5.52
N ALA A 64 8.28 0.30 -5.23
CA ALA A 64 7.52 1.02 -4.21
C ALA A 64 8.13 0.80 -2.81
N GLU A 65 8.55 -0.42 -2.48
CA GLU A 65 9.22 -0.75 -1.23
C GLU A 65 10.53 0.04 -1.06
N VAL A 66 11.36 0.12 -2.11
CA VAL A 66 12.58 0.95 -2.09
C VAL A 66 12.24 2.43 -1.87
N GLN A 67 11.22 2.96 -2.55
CA GLN A 67 10.81 4.35 -2.38
C GLN A 67 10.30 4.64 -0.97
N ILE A 68 9.51 3.73 -0.40
CA ILE A 68 9.04 3.83 0.99
C ILE A 68 10.24 3.88 1.93
N ASN A 69 11.21 2.97 1.78
CA ASN A 69 12.39 2.94 2.64
C ASN A 69 13.21 4.25 2.57
N VAL A 70 13.39 4.82 1.37
CA VAL A 70 14.08 6.10 1.20
C VAL A 70 13.33 7.24 1.91
N VAL A 71 12.00 7.31 1.74
CA VAL A 71 11.19 8.34 2.39
C VAL A 71 11.19 8.16 3.91
N THR A 72 11.11 6.93 4.41
CA THR A 72 11.19 6.63 5.85
C THR A 72 12.51 7.08 6.44
N GLN A 73 13.64 6.78 5.80
CA GLN A 73 14.96 7.24 6.28
C GLN A 73 15.06 8.77 6.30
N HIS A 74 14.54 9.45 5.28
CA HIS A 74 14.54 10.90 5.24
C HIS A 74 13.65 11.50 6.33
N PHE A 75 12.48 10.89 6.56
CA PHE A 75 11.56 11.26 7.61
C PHE A 75 12.19 11.12 9.00
N GLU A 76 12.84 9.99 9.30
CA GLU A 76 13.53 9.75 10.56
C GLU A 76 14.63 10.79 10.82
N LYS A 77 15.36 11.19 9.77
CA LYS A 77 16.36 12.26 9.86
C LYS A 77 15.72 13.59 10.24
N VAL A 78 14.65 13.99 9.54
CA VAL A 78 13.93 15.24 9.81
C VAL A 78 13.28 15.23 11.20
N ASP A 79 12.79 14.07 11.65
CA ASP A 79 12.21 13.92 12.99
C ASP A 79 13.28 14.08 14.09
N ALA A 80 14.47 13.51 13.91
CA ALA A 80 15.61 13.70 14.81
C ALA A 80 16.08 15.17 14.87
N GLU A 81 16.13 15.84 13.72
CA GLU A 81 16.44 17.28 13.65
C GLU A 81 15.36 18.10 14.37
N ASN A 82 14.07 17.79 14.16
CA ASN A 82 12.96 18.42 14.86
C ASN A 82 13.02 18.18 16.38
N ALA A 83 13.37 16.98 16.84
CA ALA A 83 13.54 16.68 18.25
C ALA A 83 14.65 17.53 18.88
N THR A 84 15.77 17.69 18.17
CA THR A 84 16.88 18.55 18.59
C THR A 84 16.44 20.01 18.70
N LEU A 85 15.75 20.54 17.69
CA LEU A 85 15.22 21.90 17.71
C LEU A 85 14.22 22.13 18.86
N ARG A 86 13.36 21.15 19.15
CA ARG A 86 12.43 21.22 20.28
C ARG A 86 13.16 21.27 21.63
N ALA A 87 14.22 20.47 21.78
CA ALA A 87 15.06 20.51 22.98
C ALA A 87 15.72 21.88 23.15
N GLN A 88 16.30 22.44 22.08
CA GLN A 88 16.90 23.78 22.10
C GLN A 88 15.89 24.87 22.45
N ILE A 89 14.69 24.83 21.87
CA ILE A 89 13.60 25.76 22.23
C ILE A 89 13.25 25.63 23.71
N SER A 90 13.14 24.41 24.23
CA SER A 90 12.82 24.20 25.65
C SER A 90 13.89 24.77 26.58
N GLU A 91 15.17 24.57 26.25
CA GLU A 91 16.31 25.09 27.02
C GLU A 91 16.33 26.63 27.00
N LEU A 92 16.21 27.24 25.81
CA LEU A 92 16.18 28.69 25.69
C LEU A 92 14.98 29.31 26.42
N THR A 93 13.83 28.63 26.38
CA THR A 93 12.63 29.06 27.10
C THR A 93 12.85 29.01 28.61
N GLU A 94 13.50 27.97 29.13
CA GLU A 94 13.81 27.86 30.55
C GLU A 94 14.81 28.94 30.99
N ARG A 95 15.86 29.17 30.20
CA ARG A 95 16.82 30.26 30.45
C ARG A 95 16.12 31.62 30.47
N LEU A 96 15.23 31.89 29.52
CA LEU A 96 14.45 33.13 29.48
C LEU A 96 13.56 33.27 30.73
N ARG A 97 12.86 32.20 31.14
CA ARG A 97 12.04 32.23 32.37
C ARG A 97 12.88 32.51 33.62
N SER A 98 14.07 31.91 33.71
CA SER A 98 15.00 32.15 34.82
C SER A 98 15.42 33.63 34.88
N THR A 99 15.86 34.20 33.75
CA THR A 99 16.21 35.62 33.66
C THR A 99 15.02 36.53 33.97
N ASN A 100 13.84 36.22 33.41
CA ASN A 100 12.62 36.98 33.69
C ASN A 100 12.25 36.93 35.18
N SER A 101 12.44 35.79 35.85
CA SER A 101 12.23 35.68 37.29
C SER A 101 13.18 36.58 38.09
N LEU A 102 14.44 36.68 37.68
CA LEU A 102 15.40 37.60 38.32
C LEU A 102 15.00 39.06 38.11
N LEU A 103 14.53 39.42 36.91
CA LEU A 103 14.04 40.77 36.62
C LEU A 103 12.80 41.13 37.44
N ARG A 104 11.89 40.18 37.68
CA ARG A 104 10.74 40.36 38.58
C ARG A 104 11.20 40.67 40.02
N ILE A 105 12.18 39.92 40.54
CA ILE A 105 12.76 40.18 41.88
C ILE A 105 13.41 41.57 41.93
N PHE A 106 14.18 41.95 40.90
CA PHE A 106 14.81 43.28 40.86
C PHE A 106 13.76 44.41 40.81
N GLN A 107 12.69 44.25 40.04
CA GLN A 107 11.57 45.18 40.00
C GLN A 107 10.94 45.38 41.39
N GLU A 108 10.75 44.30 42.15
CA GLU A 108 10.22 44.35 43.52
C GLU A 108 11.16 45.10 44.48
N VAL A 109 12.47 44.87 44.38
CA VAL A 109 13.46 45.46 45.29
C VAL A 109 13.74 46.93 44.97
N CYS A 110 13.88 47.28 43.69
CA CYS A 110 14.30 48.60 43.26
C CYS A 110 13.13 49.55 42.94
N GLY A 111 11.89 49.07 42.90
CA GLY A 111 10.71 49.87 42.59
C GLY A 111 10.68 50.40 41.15
N VAL A 112 11.49 49.83 40.25
CA VAL A 112 11.57 50.23 38.84
C VAL A 112 10.65 49.35 38.00
N SER A 113 9.72 49.94 37.27
CA SER A 113 8.85 49.22 36.33
C SER A 113 9.64 48.81 35.09
N MET A 114 9.63 47.51 34.76
CA MET A 114 10.21 46.97 33.53
C MET A 114 9.17 46.14 32.78
N ASP A 115 9.08 46.33 31.46
CA ASP A 115 8.29 45.48 30.57
C ASP A 115 9.09 44.20 30.28
N ILE A 116 8.71 43.09 30.92
CA ILE A 116 9.39 41.81 30.78
C ILE A 116 8.72 41.01 29.65
N PRO A 117 9.41 40.74 28.53
CA PRO A 117 8.83 40.00 27.41
C PRO A 117 8.60 38.53 27.77
N GLU A 118 7.43 38.00 27.42
CA GLU A 118 7.13 36.56 27.50
C GLU A 118 7.32 35.88 26.14
N MET A 119 7.75 34.61 26.17
CA MET A 119 7.98 33.80 24.99
C MET A 119 6.62 33.42 24.36
N PRO A 120 6.37 33.69 23.06
CA PRO A 120 5.06 33.42 22.47
C PRO A 120 4.74 31.92 22.44
N GLU A 121 3.50 31.56 22.82
CA GLU A 121 3.02 30.16 22.91
C GLU A 121 3.10 29.41 21.58
N THR A 122 3.09 30.14 20.47
CA THR A 122 3.23 29.60 19.11
C THR A 122 4.56 28.86 18.91
N LEU A 123 5.62 29.27 19.59
CA LEU A 123 6.94 28.63 19.51
C LEU A 123 7.05 27.37 20.37
N THR A 124 6.24 27.24 21.42
CA THR A 124 6.19 26.01 22.24
C THR A 124 5.34 24.92 21.59
N LYS A 125 4.41 25.30 20.72
CA LYS A 125 3.46 24.38 20.05
C LYS A 125 3.27 24.74 18.55
N PRO A 126 4.33 24.64 17.73
CA PRO A 126 4.32 25.13 16.34
C PRO A 126 3.29 24.45 15.42
N TRP A 127 2.77 23.28 15.80
CA TRP A 127 1.79 22.51 15.02
C TRP A 127 0.42 22.40 15.68
N GLN A 128 0.18 23.11 16.78
CA GLN A 128 -1.18 23.25 17.29
C GLN A 128 -1.90 24.26 16.41
N LEU A 129 -2.65 23.74 15.43
CA LEU A 129 -3.59 24.53 14.66
C LEU A 129 -4.57 25.22 15.63
N PRO A 130 -4.84 26.53 15.50
CA PRO A 130 -5.89 27.18 16.26
C PRO A 130 -7.27 26.67 15.79
N CYS A 131 -7.66 25.48 16.24
CA CYS A 131 -9.03 25.00 16.11
C CYS A 131 -9.82 25.48 17.33
N SER A 132 -9.98 26.78 17.44
CA SER A 132 -10.86 27.40 18.44
C SER A 132 -11.54 28.60 17.77
N ASN A 133 -12.84 28.45 17.55
CA ASN A 133 -13.81 29.43 17.03
C ASN A 133 -14.10 29.43 15.51
N LEU A 134 -14.16 28.26 14.88
CA LEU A 134 -15.25 28.05 13.93
C LEU A 134 -16.40 27.42 14.70
N SER A 135 -17.52 28.13 14.76
CA SER A 135 -18.85 27.64 15.09
C SER A 135 -19.31 26.58 14.07
N CYS A 136 -18.55 25.51 13.93
CA CYS A 136 -18.97 24.31 13.24
C CYS A 136 -19.31 23.31 14.34
N GLY A 137 -20.61 23.06 14.54
CA GLY A 137 -21.13 22.03 15.43
C GLY A 137 -20.80 20.62 14.94
N ILE A 138 -19.51 20.30 14.83
CA ILE A 138 -19.02 18.96 14.58
C ILE A 138 -18.28 18.54 15.84
N PRO A 139 -18.72 17.47 16.52
CA PRO A 139 -18.03 16.99 17.70
C PRO A 139 -16.63 16.55 17.27
N VAL A 140 -15.64 17.02 18.01
CA VAL A 140 -14.26 16.54 17.99
C VAL A 140 -14.31 15.01 17.94
N CYS A 141 -14.02 14.39 16.78
CA CYS A 141 -14.08 12.94 16.60
C CYS A 141 -12.98 12.28 17.45
N PRO A 142 -13.29 11.62 18.58
CA PRO A 142 -12.25 10.99 19.40
C PRO A 142 -11.93 9.57 18.91
N ARG A 143 -12.63 9.07 17.89
CA ARG A 143 -12.48 7.70 17.41
C ARG A 143 -12.98 7.61 15.98
N TRP A 144 -12.15 7.02 15.14
CA TRP A 144 -12.44 6.78 13.73
C TRP A 144 -13.71 5.94 13.62
N SER A 145 -14.85 6.58 13.33
CA SER A 145 -16.01 5.87 12.80
C SER A 145 -15.93 5.94 11.29
N ALA A 146 -16.10 4.80 10.62
CA ALA A 146 -16.01 4.65 9.16
C ALA A 146 -17.15 5.38 8.40
N SER A 147 -17.90 6.26 9.06
CA SER A 147 -19.12 6.88 8.54
C SER A 147 -18.91 8.30 8.01
N CYS A 148 -17.71 8.87 8.13
CA CYS A 148 -17.43 10.24 7.68
C CYS A 148 -16.90 10.24 6.24
N LEU A 149 -17.81 10.16 5.27
CA LEU A 149 -17.49 10.17 3.83
C LEU A 149 -16.87 11.48 3.33
N SER A 150 -16.92 12.56 4.12
CA SER A 150 -16.27 13.84 3.80
C SER A 150 -14.74 13.81 3.91
N CYS A 151 -14.15 12.80 4.58
CA CYS A 151 -12.69 12.69 4.73
C CYS A 151 -11.99 12.01 3.55
N PHE A 152 -12.71 11.41 2.60
CA PHE A 152 -12.11 10.66 1.49
C PHE A 152 -11.51 11.52 0.36
N LEU A 153 -11.67 12.85 0.41
CA LEU A 153 -11.23 13.78 -0.65
C LEU A 153 -10.14 14.78 -0.22
N MET A 154 -9.51 14.61 0.94
CA MET A 154 -8.32 15.39 1.33
C MET A 154 -7.06 14.53 1.19
N PRO A 155 -6.14 14.82 0.25
CA PRO A 155 -4.91 14.05 0.04
C PRO A 155 -3.85 14.18 1.15
N MET A 156 -4.13 14.84 2.27
CA MET A 156 -3.13 15.20 3.28
C MET A 156 -3.65 15.10 4.72
N CYS A 157 -4.34 14.01 5.04
CA CYS A 157 -4.64 13.65 6.43
C CYS A 157 -4.13 12.24 6.74
N ILE A 158 -2.80 12.06 6.66
CA ILE A 158 -2.17 10.94 7.35
C ILE A 158 -2.20 11.28 8.85
N PRO A 159 -2.81 10.44 9.70
CA PRO A 159 -2.88 10.72 11.13
C PRO A 159 -1.50 10.50 11.74
N TRP A 160 -0.80 11.60 11.98
CA TRP A 160 0.42 11.62 12.76
C TRP A 160 0.07 11.28 14.23
N ARG A 161 0.40 10.06 14.65
CA ARG A 161 0.46 9.67 16.07
C ARG A 161 1.86 9.08 16.30
N PRO A 162 2.73 9.72 17.09
CA PRO A 162 4.17 9.43 17.08
C PRO A 162 4.60 8.21 17.92
N GLU A 163 3.72 7.24 18.21
CA GLU A 163 4.06 6.19 19.21
C GLU A 163 4.00 4.73 18.74
N THR A 164 3.70 4.41 17.49
CA THR A 164 3.59 2.98 17.10
C THR A 164 3.99 2.65 15.67
N ILE A 165 5.12 3.14 15.17
CA ILE A 165 5.72 2.57 13.96
C ILE A 165 7.16 2.20 14.29
N LEU A 166 7.46 0.90 14.12
CA LEU A 166 8.70 0.19 14.47
C LEU A 166 8.78 -0.41 15.89
N LYS A 167 7.86 -1.32 16.20
CA LYS A 167 8.32 -2.62 16.74
C LYS A 167 8.54 -3.55 15.56
N PRO A 168 9.78 -4.02 15.29
CA PRO A 168 9.97 -5.09 14.32
C PRO A 168 9.29 -6.35 14.88
N CYS A 169 8.34 -6.90 14.13
CA CYS A 169 7.87 -8.26 14.38
C CYS A 169 9.06 -9.21 14.18
N GLY A 170 9.72 -9.57 15.28
CA GLY A 170 10.61 -10.71 15.31
C GLY A 170 9.84 -12.00 15.02
N LEU A 171 10.56 -12.95 14.40
CA LEU A 171 10.22 -14.35 14.15
C LEU A 171 9.43 -14.63 12.87
N PHE A 172 10.17 -14.85 11.77
CA PHE A 172 10.12 -16.14 11.08
C PHE A 172 11.39 -16.34 10.23
N SER A 173 12.52 -16.55 10.92
CA SER A 173 13.72 -17.08 10.28
C SER A 173 13.53 -18.59 10.10
N LYS A 174 13.00 -19.01 8.94
CA LYS A 174 13.07 -20.41 8.54
C LYS A 174 14.46 -20.66 7.97
N HIS A 175 15.33 -21.21 8.81
CA HIS A 175 16.49 -21.98 8.36
C HIS A 175 16.03 -23.02 7.33
N ASN A 176 16.47 -22.90 6.08
CA ASN A 176 16.52 -24.04 5.18
C ASN A 176 17.99 -24.44 5.05
N SER A 177 18.39 -25.38 5.90
CA SER A 177 19.66 -26.10 5.78
C SER A 177 19.50 -27.10 4.63
N VAL A 178 19.96 -26.73 3.44
CA VAL A 178 20.16 -27.70 2.37
C VAL A 178 21.50 -28.40 2.63
N ARG A 179 21.42 -29.57 3.26
CA ARG A 179 22.47 -30.58 3.26
C ARG A 179 22.61 -31.11 1.83
N ASN A 180 23.61 -30.66 1.10
CA ASN A 180 24.09 -31.42 -0.06
C ASN A 180 25.00 -32.53 0.46
N HIS A 181 24.48 -33.76 0.35
CA HIS A 181 25.24 -34.99 0.52
C HIS A 181 26.25 -35.13 -0.61
N SER A 182 27.46 -35.51 -0.22
CA SER A 182 28.49 -36.09 -1.06
C SER A 182 27.99 -37.33 -1.81
N SER A 183 28.36 -37.42 -3.08
CA SER A 183 28.56 -38.62 -3.91
C SER A 183 29.20 -38.12 -5.21
N ALA A 184 30.20 -38.71 -5.83
CA ALA A 184 31.17 -39.75 -5.53
C ALA A 184 32.18 -39.64 -6.69
N ASP A 185 33.47 -39.89 -6.43
CA ASP A 185 34.41 -40.30 -7.48
C ASP A 185 34.03 -41.70 -8.01
#